data_AF-A0A973D5H9-F1
#
_entry.id   AF-A0A973D5H9-F1
#
_cell.length_a   1.000
_cell.length_b   1.000
_cell.length_c   1.000
_cell.angle_alpha   90.00
_cell.angle_beta   90.00
_cell.angle_gamma   90.00
#
_symmetry.space_group_name_H-M   'P 1'
#
loop_
_entity.id
_entity.type
_entity.pdbx_description
1 polymer ?
#
loop_
_entity_poly.entity_id
_entity_poly.type
_entity_poly.pdbx_seq_one_letter_code
_entity_poly.pdbx_strand_id
1 'polypeptide(L)'
;MRSVDVLEIVGRLENDGIRYWIDGGWGVDALLEEETRSHDDLDLVITRVQSGQAQTALAELGFAHAREIVPGLPARIVLRDK
;
A
#
# COMPACT_ATOMS: atom_id res chain seq x y z
N MET A 1 2.66 -4.44 12.20
CA MET A 1 1.54 -4.87 11.35
C MET A 1 1.60 -6.38 11.16
N ARG A 2 0.45 -7.06 11.11
CA ARG A 2 0.34 -8.51 10.85
C ARG A 2 -0.42 -8.76 9.54
N SER A 3 -0.33 -9.98 9.02
CA SER A 3 -1.02 -10.40 7.80
C SER A 3 -2.53 -10.14 7.81
N VAL A 4 -3.19 -10.26 8.97
CA VAL A 4 -4.63 -9.95 9.11
C VAL A 4 -4.96 -8.48 8.84
N ASP A 5 -4.07 -7.56 9.24
CA ASP A 5 -4.26 -6.12 9.01
C ASP A 5 -4.12 -5.83 7.51
N VAL A 6 -3.15 -6.48 6.85
CA VAL A 6 -2.95 -6.38 5.40
C VAL A 6 -4.16 -6.88 4.63
N LEU A 7 -4.72 -8.03 5.03
CA LEU A 7 -5.92 -8.59 4.41
C LEU A 7 -7.15 -7.67 4.56
N GLU A 8 -7.30 -7.00 5.71
CA GLU A 8 -8.36 -6.01 5.93
C GLU A 8 -8.20 -4.81 4.98
N ILE A 9 -6.98 -4.28 4.87
CA ILE A 9 -6.65 -3.15 3.98
C ILE A 9 -6.92 -3.51 2.52
N VAL A 10 -6.38 -4.62 2.02
CA VAL A 10 -6.52 -4.98 0.60
C VAL A 10 -7.96 -5.37 0.27
N GLY A 11 -8.65 -6.08 1.16
CA GLY A 11 -10.07 -6.40 0.99
C GLY A 11 -10.94 -5.14 0.89
N ARG A 12 -10.61 -4.09 1.66
CA ARG A 12 -11.26 -2.79 1.52
C ARG A 12 -10.99 -2.13 0.17
N LEU A 13 -9.74 -2.13 -0.30
CA LEU A 13 -9.38 -1.56 -1.61
C LEU A 13 -10.06 -2.32 -2.75
N GLU A 14 -10.17 -3.65 -2.66
CA GLU A 14 -10.87 -4.49 -3.63
C GLU A 14 -12.37 -4.19 -3.68
N ASN A 15 -13.03 -4.10 -2.53
CA ASN A 15 -14.44 -3.75 -2.43
C ASN A 15 -14.75 -2.38 -3.04
N ASP A 16 -13.83 -1.43 -2.90
CA ASP A 16 -13.96 -0.07 -3.44
C ASP A 16 -13.51 0.03 -4.93
N GLY A 17 -13.11 -1.10 -5.55
CA GLY A 17 -12.66 -1.15 -6.95
C GLY A 17 -11.33 -0.42 -7.19
N ILE A 18 -10.51 -0.27 -6.16
CA ILE A 18 -9.25 0.46 -6.21
C ILE A 18 -8.14 -0.49 -6.67
N ARG A 19 -7.45 -0.13 -7.76
CA ARG A 19 -6.29 -0.91 -8.22
C ARG A 19 -5.07 -0.58 -7.36
N TYR A 20 -4.46 -1.62 -6.80
CA TYR A 20 -3.28 -1.54 -5.95
C TYR A 20 -2.26 -2.62 -6.31
N TRP A 21 -1.02 -2.44 -5.84
CA TRP A 21 -0.02 -3.48 -5.69
C TRP A 21 0.60 -3.35 -4.31
N ILE A 22 0.93 -4.48 -3.70
CA ILE A 22 1.71 -4.53 -2.45
C ILE A 22 3.18 -4.38 -2.83
N ASP A 23 3.89 -3.49 -2.14
CA ASP A 23 5.33 -3.27 -2.29
C ASP A 23 6.06 -3.56 -0.97
N GLY A 24 7.36 -3.34 -0.94
CA GLY A 24 8.18 -3.39 0.26
C GLY A 24 8.21 -4.78 0.90
N GLY A 25 8.23 -4.81 2.24
CA GLY A 25 8.34 -6.04 3.01
C GLY A 25 7.21 -7.02 2.78
N TRP A 26 5.97 -6.52 2.81
CA TRP A 26 4.79 -7.35 2.60
C TRP A 26 4.70 -7.90 1.18
N GLY A 27 5.21 -7.18 0.17
CA GLY A 27 5.27 -7.67 -1.20
C GLY A 27 6.18 -8.91 -1.33
N VAL A 28 7.30 -8.93 -0.60
CA VAL A 28 8.20 -10.10 -0.55
C VAL A 28 7.52 -11.28 0.13
N ASP A 29 6.97 -11.08 1.32
CA ASP A 29 6.32 -12.15 2.09
C ASP A 29 5.08 -12.70 1.37
N ALA A 30 4.33 -11.86 0.67
CA ALA A 30 3.21 -12.30 -0.18
C ALA A 30 3.65 -13.22 -1.33
N LEU A 31 4.82 -12.97 -1.93
CA LEU A 31 5.38 -13.84 -2.98
C LEU A 31 5.93 -15.15 -2.43
N LEU A 32 6.36 -15.16 -1.16
CA LEU A 32 6.84 -16.35 -0.47
C LEU A 32 5.70 -17.17 0.16
N GLU A 33 4.47 -16.63 0.20
CA GLU A 33 3.31 -17.21 0.87
C GLU A 33 3.54 -17.44 2.39
N GLU A 34 4.47 -16.69 2.99
CA GLU A 34 4.89 -16.84 4.38
C GLU A 34 5.24 -15.47 5.00
N GLU A 35 4.71 -15.19 6.20
CA GLU A 35 5.13 -14.03 7.01
C GLU A 35 6.48 -14.33 7.65
N THR A 36 7.58 -13.87 7.04
CA THR A 36 8.95 -14.29 7.38
C THR A 36 9.57 -13.46 8.51
N ARG A 37 8.98 -12.32 8.84
CA ARG A 37 9.46 -11.37 9.85
C ARG A 37 8.34 -10.42 10.30
N SER A 38 8.59 -9.67 11.37
CA SER A 38 7.75 -8.53 11.74
C SER A 38 7.86 -7.41 10.68
N HIS A 39 6.73 -6.75 10.40
CA HIS A 39 6.65 -5.55 9.56
C HIS A 39 6.03 -4.42 10.36
N ASP A 40 6.57 -3.20 10.27
CA ASP A 40 6.05 -2.05 11.02
C ASP A 40 5.03 -1.23 10.22
N ASP A 41 5.06 -1.36 8.90
CA ASP A 41 4.28 -0.61 7.91
C ASP A 41 3.72 -1.52 6.79
N LEU A 42 3.02 -0.90 5.84
CA LEU A 42 2.58 -1.50 4.59
C LEU A 42 2.74 -0.48 3.46
N ASP A 43 3.52 -0.85 2.44
CA ASP A 43 3.71 -0.06 1.23
C ASP A 43 2.70 -0.47 0.15
N LEU A 44 2.00 0.51 -0.40
CA LEU A 44 1.03 0.33 -1.47
C LEU A 44 1.36 1.21 -2.67
N VAL A 45 1.43 0.60 -3.85
CA VAL A 45 1.44 1.32 -5.12
C VAL A 45 -0.01 1.47 -5.58
N ILE A 46 -0.50 2.71 -5.64
CA ILE A 46 -1.85 3.04 -6.08
C ILE A 46 -1.78 3.97 -7.29
N THR A 47 -2.73 3.83 -8.21
CA THR A 47 -2.82 4.75 -9.35
C THR A 47 -3.06 6.18 -8.86
N ARG A 48 -2.40 7.17 -9.48
CA ARG A 48 -2.54 8.59 -9.10
C ARG A 48 -3.98 9.09 -9.13
N VAL A 49 -4.82 8.53 -10.01
CA VAL A 49 -6.24 8.90 -10.12
C VAL A 49 -7.03 8.39 -8.91
N GLN A 50 -6.68 7.23 -8.36
CA GLN A 50 -7.40 6.61 -7.25
C GLN A 50 -6.76 6.89 -5.89
N SER A 51 -5.60 7.56 -5.82
CA SER A 51 -4.87 7.76 -4.56
C SER A 51 -5.65 8.56 -3.52
N GLY A 52 -6.51 9.49 -3.94
CA GLY A 52 -7.39 10.23 -3.02
C GLY A 52 -8.49 9.33 -2.43
N GLN A 53 -9.17 8.56 -3.28
CA GLN A 53 -10.19 7.60 -2.87
C GLN A 53 -9.60 6.55 -1.92
N ALA A 54 -8.41 6.04 -2.22
CA ALA A 54 -7.72 5.08 -1.36
C ALA A 54 -7.39 5.67 0.01
N GLN A 55 -6.88 6.89 0.07
CA GLN A 55 -6.61 7.56 1.34
C GLN A 55 -7.87 7.73 2.19
N THR A 56 -9.01 8.10 1.57
CA THR A 56 -10.29 8.18 2.28
C THR A 56 -10.74 6.81 2.79
N ALA A 57 -10.72 5.79 1.95
CA ALA A 57 -11.13 4.44 2.32
C ALA A 57 -10.30 3.85 3.46
N LEU A 58 -8.98 4.05 3.42
CA LEU A 58 -8.07 3.56 4.46
C LEU A 58 -8.16 4.38 5.75
N ALA A 59 -8.43 5.69 5.66
CA ALA A 59 -8.68 6.53 6.83
C ALA A 59 -9.93 6.09 7.61
N GLU A 60 -10.98 5.63 6.91
CA GLU A 60 -12.18 5.08 7.56
C GLU A 60 -11.93 3.77 8.31
N LEU A 61 -10.88 3.03 7.95
CA LEU A 61 -10.39 1.87 8.71
C LEU A 61 -9.43 2.24 9.85
N GLY A 62 -9.14 3.54 10.04
CA GLY A 62 -8.20 4.02 11.06
C GLY A 62 -6.74 4.04 10.62
N PHE A 63 -6.43 3.73 9.36
CA PHE A 63 -5.07 3.81 8.81
C PHE A 63 -4.78 5.21 8.28
N ALA A 64 -3.57 5.71 8.53
CA ALA A 64 -3.12 7.01 8.04
C ALA A 64 -1.76 6.88 7.35
N HIS A 65 -1.50 7.77 6.39
CA HIS A 65 -0.17 7.92 5.83
C HIS A 65 0.82 8.37 6.91
N ALA A 66 1.93 7.65 7.04
CA ALA A 66 3.06 7.99 7.91
C ALA A 66 3.76 9.27 7.42
N ARG A 67 3.39 10.42 7.98
CA ARG A 67 3.86 11.76 7.55
C ARG A 67 5.33 12.01 7.83
N GLU A 68 5.92 11.21 8.71
CA GLU A 68 7.33 11.19 9.08
C GLU A 68 8.23 10.53 8.04
N ILE A 69 7.66 9.75 7.11
CA ILE A 69 8.43 9.10 6.05
C ILE A 69 8.79 10.12 4.97
N VAL A 70 10.08 10.20 4.62
CA VAL A 70 10.62 11.09 3.59
C VAL A 70 11.21 10.25 2.45
N PRO A 71 10.81 10.47 1.17
CA PRO A 71 9.99 11.59 0.68
C PRO A 71 8.47 11.45 0.91
N GLY A 72 7.97 10.31 1.40
CA GLY A 72 6.55 10.06 1.63
C GLY A 72 5.81 9.70 0.33
N LEU A 73 4.54 10.14 0.20
CA LEU A 73 3.68 9.89 -0.98
C LEU A 73 4.42 10.05 -2.32
N PRO A 74 4.09 9.21 -3.32
CA PRO A 74 4.99 8.91 -4.42
C PRO A 74 5.39 10.09 -5.30
N ALA A 75 6.66 10.06 -5.72
CA ALA A 75 7.16 10.70 -6.91
C ALA A 75 7.35 9.64 -8.01
N ARG A 76 6.39 9.50 -8.95
CA ARG A 76 6.58 8.68 -10.15
C ARG A 76 7.39 9.46 -11.18
N ILE A 77 8.54 8.94 -11.56
CA ILE A 77 9.36 9.48 -12.66
C ILE A 77 9.25 8.52 -13.86
N VAL A 78 8.93 9.05 -15.04
CA VAL A 78 8.85 8.28 -16.30
C VAL A 78 9.95 8.77 -17.22
N LEU A 79 10.85 7.86 -17.61
CA LEU A 79 11.95 8.13 -18.53
C LEU A 79 11.73 7.32 -19.82
N ARG A 80 12.25 7.81 -20.93
CA ARG A 80 12.31 7.10 -22.22
C ARG A 80 13.69 7.30 -22.82
N ASP A 81 14.20 6.28 -23.50
CA ASP A 81 15.38 6.42 -24.36
C ASP A 81 15.07 7.43 -25.48
N LYS A 82 16.10 8.15 -25.94
CA LYS A 82 15.97 9.11 -27.05
C LYS A 82 15.95 8.41 -28.40
#